data_AF-A0A6L9L2I8-F1
#
_entry.id   AF-A0A6L9L2I8-F1
#
_cell.length_a   1.000
_cell.length_b   1.000
_cell.length_c   1.000
_cell.angle_alpha   90.00
_cell.angle_beta   90.00
_cell.angle_gamma   90.00
#
_symmetry.space_group_name_H-M   'P 1'
#
loop_
_entity.id
_entity.type
_entity.pdbx_description
1 polymer ?
#
loop_
_entity_poly.entity_id
_entity_poly.type
_entity_poly.pdbx_seq_one_letter_code
_entity_poly.pdbx_strand_id
1 'polypeptide(L)'
;MFSLRLASAIVISSLAIVSCQSSSSETAATNSRALPLETQLTGKQLSQSYCSRCHQYPDPSLLDKETWKRGVLPQMALRMGQADNAMTEYVRISNTDEMMRLMNAQTFPETPTLHPADWQKIVDYYVTTAPATLPNQPTHQPVSVKLPLFDVQPSKSAIDAFVTLLRYDSVSHRIWAGDGRSNLFALDHNLNRLDSVRLTSPITDIHFNNNGSANLLTVGVLNPNDRQAGVWNHWSMKPTTAPTPVLTKLQRPVNATLADLNRDGRQDVVVSQFGHHLGKLTWHEQTASGYTEHLLDSLPGARTVIIKDVNKDQWPDIIALLTQGDEQIAIYYNQRNGQFRKETILRFPPVYGSSSVEMADIDRDGDDDLIYTNGDNADYSIVLKPYHGLRIFRNDGNFRFKEAWFYPMHGATQTIVRDFDQDGDDDIATIAHFPDFSHSPNESFIFFENQGNLQFQPRTFAHAERGRWLTITSGDMDQDGDEDILLGSFFRPTDPRHIILMKQWQKPGTGILLLRNTLKNSGRAVK
;
A
#
# COMPACT_ATOMS: atom_id res chain seq x y z
N MET A 1 -60.72 25.95 -33.70
CA MET A 1 -60.29 25.95 -35.11
C MET A 1 -58.79 25.67 -35.10
N PHE A 2 -58.21 24.66 -35.77
CA PHE A 2 -58.30 24.11 -37.14
C PHE A 2 -57.26 24.68 -38.14
N SER A 3 -56.06 24.09 -38.17
CA SER A 3 -55.06 24.04 -39.28
C SER A 3 -53.75 23.44 -38.72
N LEU A 4 -53.28 22.20 -38.96
CA LEU A 4 -53.57 21.09 -39.89
C LEU A 4 -52.90 21.13 -41.29
N ARG A 5 -52.12 20.06 -41.58
CA ARG A 5 -51.53 19.60 -42.88
C ARG A 5 -50.24 20.33 -43.36
N LEU A 6 -49.35 19.75 -44.19
CA LEU A 6 -49.20 18.40 -44.81
C LEU A 6 -47.86 17.75 -44.33
N ALA A 7 -47.65 16.43 -44.20
CA ALA A 7 -47.80 15.25 -45.11
C ALA A 7 -46.70 15.17 -46.21
N SER A 8 -46.14 14.02 -46.63
CA SER A 8 -46.28 12.56 -46.32
C SER A 8 -44.85 11.92 -46.34
N ALA A 9 -44.53 10.62 -46.24
CA ALA A 9 -45.18 9.28 -46.12
C ALA A 9 -44.20 8.38 -45.31
N ILE A 10 -44.54 7.28 -44.61
CA ILE A 10 -45.20 5.99 -44.94
C ILE A 10 -44.40 5.06 -45.89
N VAL A 11 -43.74 4.06 -45.30
CA VAL A 11 -43.62 2.68 -45.80
C VAL A 11 -43.93 1.74 -44.63
N ILE A 12 -44.59 0.60 -44.88
CA ILE A 12 -45.13 -0.30 -43.85
C ILE A 12 -44.60 -1.73 -44.08
N SER A 13 -44.16 -2.39 -43.01
CA SER A 13 -44.14 -3.87 -42.94
C SER A 13 -44.13 -4.36 -41.48
N SER A 14 -45.32 -4.47 -40.88
CA SER A 14 -45.52 -5.23 -39.64
C SER A 14 -45.67 -6.72 -39.96
N LEU A 15 -44.97 -7.60 -39.23
CA LEU A 15 -45.29 -9.02 -39.20
C LEU A 15 -44.86 -9.64 -37.86
N ALA A 16 -45.65 -10.59 -37.36
CA ALA A 16 -45.42 -11.23 -36.08
C ALA A 16 -45.87 -12.70 -36.11
N ILE A 17 -45.24 -13.50 -35.26
CA ILE A 17 -45.59 -14.90 -34.92
C ILE A 17 -45.53 -15.92 -36.07
N VAL A 18 -44.43 -16.67 -36.12
CA VAL A 18 -44.49 -18.14 -36.20
C VAL A 18 -43.54 -18.69 -35.13
N SER A 19 -44.00 -19.63 -34.31
CA SER A 19 -43.17 -20.36 -33.35
C SER A 19 -42.76 -21.72 -33.93
N CYS A 20 -41.46 -22.01 -33.96
CA CYS A 20 -40.96 -23.38 -34.12
C CYS A 20 -39.96 -23.70 -33.01
N GLN A 21 -40.21 -24.77 -32.28
CA GLN A 21 -39.19 -25.45 -31.50
C GLN A 21 -38.29 -26.23 -32.47
N SER A 22 -36.98 -26.21 -32.25
CA SER A 22 -36.06 -27.18 -32.86
C SER A 22 -35.02 -27.60 -31.81
N SER A 23 -35.09 -28.86 -31.40
CA SER A 23 -34.18 -29.48 -30.43
C SER A 23 -32.79 -29.72 -31.02
N SER A 24 -31.77 -29.49 -30.19
CA SER A 24 -30.49 -30.24 -30.15
C SER A 24 -29.94 -30.84 -31.45
N SER A 25 -28.84 -30.28 -31.94
CA SER A 25 -27.70 -31.09 -32.36
C SER A 25 -26.40 -30.43 -31.91
N GLU A 26 -25.41 -31.24 -31.54
CA GLU A 26 -24.13 -30.75 -31.05
C GLU A 26 -23.22 -30.35 -32.22
N THR A 27 -22.92 -29.06 -32.32
CA THR A 27 -21.62 -28.61 -32.85
C THR A 27 -20.96 -27.75 -31.79
N ALA A 28 -20.16 -28.39 -30.94
CA ALA A 28 -19.21 -27.70 -30.08
C ALA A 28 -18.14 -27.04 -30.99
N ALA A 29 -18.46 -25.84 -31.48
CA ALA A 29 -17.55 -25.03 -32.26
C ALA A 29 -16.35 -24.67 -31.36
N THR A 30 -15.27 -25.41 -31.54
CA THR A 30 -13.97 -25.16 -30.90
C THR A 30 -13.43 -23.84 -31.45
N ASN A 31 -13.83 -22.74 -30.81
CA ASN A 31 -13.23 -21.42 -30.96
C ASN A 31 -11.81 -21.45 -30.35
N SER A 32 -10.91 -22.20 -30.97
CA SER A 32 -9.48 -21.96 -30.87
C SER A 32 -9.24 -20.54 -31.38
N ARG A 33 -9.13 -19.59 -30.46
CA ARG A 33 -8.70 -18.22 -30.78
C ARG A 33 -7.37 -18.33 -31.49
N ALA A 34 -7.36 -18.02 -32.78
CA ALA A 34 -6.17 -18.11 -33.61
C ALA A 34 -5.07 -17.25 -32.98
N LEU A 35 -3.82 -17.73 -33.02
CA LEU A 35 -2.68 -16.97 -32.52
C LEU A 35 -2.65 -15.58 -33.17
N PRO A 36 -2.36 -14.50 -32.41
CA PRO A 36 -2.18 -13.18 -33.00
C PRO A 36 -1.10 -13.22 -34.09
N LEU A 37 -1.33 -12.50 -35.19
CA LEU A 37 -0.37 -12.41 -36.29
C LEU A 37 0.94 -11.76 -35.83
N GLU A 38 2.06 -12.24 -36.36
CA GLU A 38 3.37 -11.62 -36.11
C GLU A 38 3.47 -10.23 -36.74
N THR A 39 4.03 -9.27 -35.99
CA THR A 39 4.26 -7.91 -36.45
C THR A 39 5.70 -7.67 -36.91
N GLN A 40 5.88 -6.64 -37.73
CA GLN A 40 7.20 -6.14 -38.13
C GLN A 40 7.76 -5.10 -37.14
N LEU A 41 7.25 -5.06 -35.90
CA LEU A 41 7.68 -4.12 -34.88
C LEU A 41 8.93 -4.62 -34.15
N THR A 42 9.79 -3.69 -33.74
CA THR A 42 10.94 -3.99 -32.87
C THR A 42 10.49 -4.33 -31.45
N GLY A 43 11.33 -5.06 -30.70
CA GLY A 43 11.08 -5.38 -29.29
C GLY A 43 10.78 -4.17 -28.41
N LYS A 44 11.39 -3.01 -28.69
CA LYS A 44 11.11 -1.74 -28.01
C LYS A 44 9.72 -1.18 -28.37
N GLN A 45 9.34 -1.18 -29.64
CA GLN A 45 8.00 -0.73 -30.05
C GLN A 45 6.91 -1.65 -29.49
N LEU A 46 7.17 -2.96 -29.44
CA LEU A 46 6.30 -3.96 -28.82
C LEU A 46 6.19 -3.74 -27.31
N SER A 47 7.30 -3.60 -26.58
CA SER A 47 7.27 -3.33 -25.13
C SER A 47 6.53 -2.02 -24.83
N GLN A 48 6.76 -0.96 -25.58
CA GLN A 48 6.05 0.31 -25.43
C GLN A 48 4.55 0.18 -25.74
N SER A 49 4.17 -0.61 -26.76
CA SER A 49 2.76 -0.77 -27.17
C SER A 49 1.95 -1.72 -26.29
N TYR A 50 2.59 -2.70 -25.64
CA TYR A 50 1.91 -3.67 -24.78
C TYR A 50 2.09 -3.35 -23.28
N CYS A 51 3.31 -3.09 -22.82
CA CYS A 51 3.62 -2.92 -21.39
C CYS A 51 3.25 -1.55 -20.83
N SER A 52 2.88 -0.57 -21.66
CA SER A 52 2.41 0.77 -21.21
C SER A 52 0.88 0.89 -21.12
N ARG A 53 0.14 -0.20 -21.36
CA ARG A 53 -1.34 -0.18 -21.45
C ARG A 53 -2.04 -0.29 -20.10
N CYS A 54 -1.45 -0.99 -19.15
CA CYS A 54 -2.06 -1.29 -17.85
C CYS A 54 -1.42 -0.47 -16.71
N HIS A 55 -0.11 -0.30 -16.77
CA HIS A 55 0.71 0.49 -15.84
C HIS A 55 1.69 1.37 -16.62
N GLN A 56 2.45 2.21 -15.93
CA GLN A 56 3.54 2.98 -16.54
C GLN A 56 4.58 2.05 -17.20
N TYR A 57 5.18 2.51 -18.30
CA TYR A 57 6.20 1.77 -19.04
C TYR A 57 7.38 1.39 -18.13
N PRO A 58 7.68 0.09 -17.93
CA PRO A 58 8.80 -0.34 -17.12
C PRO A 58 10.07 -0.36 -17.97
N ASP A 59 10.83 0.73 -18.00
CA ASP A 59 12.03 0.82 -18.82
C ASP A 59 13.11 -0.23 -18.44
N PRO A 60 13.82 -0.85 -19.40
CA PRO A 60 14.87 -1.84 -19.10
C PRO A 60 15.96 -1.36 -18.13
N SER A 61 16.20 -0.05 -18.01
CA SER A 61 17.18 0.52 -17.07
C SER A 61 16.79 0.41 -15.58
N LEU A 62 15.52 0.11 -15.26
CA LEU A 62 15.03 0.05 -13.87
C LEU A 62 15.58 -1.15 -13.06
N LEU A 63 16.03 -2.22 -13.74
CA LEU A 63 16.56 -3.43 -13.11
C LEU A 63 17.77 -3.95 -13.88
N ASP A 64 18.63 -4.75 -13.23
CA ASP A 64 19.71 -5.43 -13.93
C ASP A 64 19.20 -6.58 -14.82
N LYS A 65 20.07 -6.97 -15.76
CA LYS A 65 19.84 -8.00 -16.78
C LYS A 65 19.43 -9.36 -16.24
N GLU A 66 20.00 -9.81 -15.13
CA GLU A 66 19.71 -11.15 -14.59
C GLU A 66 18.44 -11.11 -13.72
N THR A 67 18.15 -10.00 -13.02
CA THR A 67 16.86 -9.78 -12.35
C THR A 67 15.69 -9.70 -13.34
N TRP A 68 15.86 -9.00 -14.47
CA TRP A 68 14.89 -9.04 -15.57
C TRP A 68 14.64 -10.48 -16.06
N LYS A 69 15.71 -11.20 -16.38
CA LYS A 69 15.68 -12.53 -17.00
C LYS A 69 15.17 -13.64 -16.09
N ARG A 70 15.49 -13.60 -14.79
CA ARG A 70 15.14 -14.65 -13.82
C ARG A 70 13.89 -14.33 -12.98
N GLY A 71 13.63 -13.05 -12.74
CA GLY A 71 12.52 -12.58 -11.91
C GLY A 71 11.32 -12.13 -12.73
N VAL A 72 11.46 -11.00 -13.44
CA VAL A 72 10.31 -10.25 -13.97
C VAL A 72 9.78 -10.79 -15.31
N LEU A 73 10.64 -11.09 -16.29
CA LEU A 73 10.21 -11.57 -17.61
C LEU A 73 9.41 -12.90 -17.55
N PRO A 74 9.73 -13.89 -16.68
CA PRO A 74 8.87 -15.07 -16.49
C PRO A 74 7.45 -14.75 -15.99
N GLN A 75 7.31 -13.74 -15.12
CA GLN A 75 6.00 -13.31 -14.59
C GLN A 75 5.21 -12.52 -15.62
N MET A 76 5.89 -11.71 -16.44
CA MET A 76 5.29 -11.10 -17.63
C MET A 76 4.83 -12.17 -18.61
N ALA A 77 5.62 -13.22 -18.88
CA ALA A 77 5.23 -14.31 -19.78
C ALA A 77 3.93 -14.99 -19.34
N LEU A 78 3.77 -15.29 -18.04
CA LEU A 78 2.53 -15.82 -17.46
C LEU A 78 1.32 -14.89 -17.70
N ARG A 79 1.47 -13.58 -17.53
CA ARG A 79 0.38 -12.60 -17.74
C ARG A 79 0.07 -12.31 -19.20
N MET A 80 1.04 -12.49 -20.10
CA MET A 80 0.86 -12.31 -21.54
C MET A 80 0.39 -13.59 -22.25
N GLY A 81 0.20 -14.71 -21.53
CA GLY A 81 -0.19 -16.01 -22.09
C GLY A 81 0.92 -16.70 -22.87
N GLN A 82 2.19 -16.45 -22.53
CA GLN A 82 3.40 -16.91 -23.22
C GLN A 82 4.16 -18.00 -22.45
N ALA A 83 3.53 -18.62 -21.45
CA ALA A 83 4.17 -19.57 -20.55
C ALA A 83 3.29 -20.81 -20.34
N ASP A 84 3.79 -21.98 -20.77
CA ASP A 84 3.07 -23.26 -20.76
C ASP A 84 2.64 -23.71 -19.34
N ASN A 85 3.26 -23.16 -18.29
CA ASN A 85 3.00 -23.50 -16.90
C ASN A 85 1.93 -22.64 -16.22
N ALA A 86 1.16 -21.82 -16.93
CA ALA A 86 0.10 -20.99 -16.34
C ALA A 86 -0.87 -21.78 -15.43
N MET A 87 -1.23 -23.01 -15.84
CA MET A 87 -2.07 -23.91 -15.02
C MET A 87 -1.41 -24.35 -13.70
N THR A 88 -0.07 -24.37 -13.63
CA THR A 88 0.67 -24.70 -12.39
C THR A 88 0.47 -23.64 -11.31
N GLU A 89 0.30 -22.37 -11.67
CA GLU A 89 0.07 -21.31 -10.69
C GLU A 89 -1.34 -21.39 -10.06
N TYR A 90 -2.36 -21.76 -10.86
CA TYR A 90 -3.69 -22.06 -10.31
C TYR A 90 -3.68 -23.30 -9.40
N VAL A 91 -3.01 -24.40 -9.81
CA VAL A 91 -2.95 -25.66 -9.05
C VAL A 91 -2.21 -25.53 -7.71
N ARG A 92 -1.37 -24.51 -7.52
CA ARG A 92 -0.75 -24.18 -6.22
C ARG A 92 -1.73 -23.58 -5.20
N ILE A 93 -2.90 -23.10 -5.64
CA ILE A 93 -3.87 -22.43 -4.78
C ILE A 93 -4.72 -23.45 -4.04
N SER A 94 -4.42 -23.65 -2.75
CA SER A 94 -5.07 -24.64 -1.88
C SER A 94 -6.52 -24.35 -1.49
N ASN A 95 -7.13 -23.27 -2.01
CA ASN A 95 -8.52 -22.91 -1.74
C ASN A 95 -9.30 -22.76 -3.06
N THR A 96 -10.35 -23.55 -3.22
CA THR A 96 -11.11 -23.62 -4.47
C THR A 96 -11.79 -22.29 -4.83
N ASP A 97 -12.36 -21.57 -3.86
CA ASP A 97 -13.01 -20.25 -4.08
C ASP A 97 -12.00 -19.16 -4.50
N GLU A 98 -10.76 -19.24 -4.03
CA GLU A 98 -9.64 -18.40 -4.44
C GLU A 98 -9.20 -18.73 -5.87
N MET A 99 -8.98 -20.02 -6.16
CA MET A 99 -8.60 -20.50 -7.49
C MET A 99 -9.65 -20.15 -8.56
N MET A 100 -10.92 -20.42 -8.29
CA MET A 100 -12.03 -20.17 -9.23
C MET A 100 -12.21 -18.67 -9.52
N ARG A 101 -12.08 -17.79 -8.52
CA ARG A 101 -12.11 -16.33 -8.76
C ARG A 101 -10.93 -15.87 -9.60
N LEU A 102 -9.73 -16.42 -9.38
CA LEU A 102 -8.54 -16.07 -10.15
C LEU A 102 -8.63 -16.51 -11.63
N MET A 103 -9.17 -17.72 -11.87
CA MET A 103 -9.49 -18.23 -13.22
C MET A 103 -10.55 -17.36 -13.91
N ASN A 104 -11.65 -17.04 -13.22
CA ASN A 104 -12.72 -16.20 -13.77
C ASN A 104 -12.25 -14.79 -14.13
N ALA A 105 -11.25 -14.26 -13.42
CA ALA A 105 -10.62 -12.97 -13.71
C ALA A 105 -9.58 -13.02 -14.86
N GLN A 106 -9.29 -14.21 -15.40
CA GLN A 106 -8.35 -14.43 -16.52
C GLN A 106 -6.93 -13.88 -16.29
N THR A 107 -6.49 -13.87 -15.02
CA THR A 107 -5.20 -13.31 -14.54
C THR A 107 -3.98 -13.84 -15.30
N PHE A 108 -4.04 -15.12 -15.68
CA PHE A 108 -3.07 -15.78 -16.54
C PHE A 108 -3.85 -16.34 -17.75
N PRO A 109 -3.78 -15.70 -18.92
CA PRO A 109 -4.50 -16.14 -20.12
C PRO A 109 -3.97 -17.46 -20.67
N GLU A 110 -4.86 -18.37 -21.06
CA GLU A 110 -4.50 -19.64 -21.72
C GLU A 110 -4.05 -19.46 -23.18
N THR A 111 -4.34 -18.30 -23.79
CA THR A 111 -3.99 -17.98 -25.18
C THR A 111 -3.03 -16.79 -25.25
N PRO A 112 -1.92 -16.86 -26.01
CA PRO A 112 -1.00 -15.73 -26.22
C PRO A 112 -1.69 -14.43 -26.63
N THR A 113 -1.38 -13.35 -25.92
CA THR A 113 -1.91 -11.98 -26.18
C THR A 113 -1.19 -11.25 -27.33
N LEU A 114 -0.06 -11.80 -27.78
CA LEU A 114 0.72 -11.40 -28.96
C LEU A 114 1.38 -12.66 -29.56
N HIS A 115 1.93 -12.57 -30.78
CA HIS A 115 2.62 -13.70 -31.39
C HIS A 115 3.87 -14.11 -30.55
N PRO A 116 4.18 -15.41 -30.35
CA PRO A 116 5.33 -15.82 -29.56
C PRO A 116 6.69 -15.28 -30.06
N ALA A 117 6.84 -15.07 -31.38
CA ALA A 117 8.05 -14.43 -31.91
C ALA A 117 8.12 -12.92 -31.56
N ASP A 118 6.98 -12.24 -31.42
CA ASP A 118 6.94 -10.85 -30.95
C ASP A 118 7.21 -10.77 -29.43
N TRP A 119 6.76 -11.77 -28.68
CA TRP A 119 7.18 -11.93 -27.28
C TRP A 119 8.69 -12.13 -27.16
N GLN A 120 9.31 -12.96 -28.01
CA GLN A 120 10.77 -13.11 -28.00
C GLN A 120 11.49 -11.80 -28.36
N LYS A 121 10.99 -11.01 -29.32
CA LYS A 121 11.52 -9.67 -29.61
C LYS A 121 11.51 -8.77 -28.37
N ILE A 122 10.46 -8.84 -27.53
CA ILE A 122 10.40 -8.12 -26.24
C ILE A 122 11.49 -8.65 -25.29
N VAL A 123 11.55 -9.96 -25.06
CA VAL A 123 12.53 -10.62 -24.16
C VAL A 123 13.97 -10.23 -24.56
N ASP A 124 14.30 -10.33 -25.85
CA ASP A 124 15.61 -9.95 -26.38
C ASP A 124 15.91 -8.48 -26.15
N TYR A 125 14.93 -7.58 -26.34
CA TYR A 125 15.11 -6.15 -26.09
C TYR A 125 15.44 -5.83 -24.63
N TYR A 126 14.72 -6.42 -23.66
CA TYR A 126 15.04 -6.25 -22.24
C TYR A 126 16.41 -6.86 -21.89
N VAL A 127 16.66 -8.11 -22.29
CA VAL A 127 17.90 -8.83 -21.93
C VAL A 127 19.13 -8.25 -22.65
N THR A 128 18.99 -7.58 -23.79
CA THR A 128 20.10 -6.83 -24.42
C THR A 128 20.30 -5.45 -23.79
N THR A 129 19.22 -4.68 -23.59
CA THR A 129 19.28 -3.26 -23.20
C THR A 129 19.51 -3.03 -21.71
N ALA A 130 19.01 -3.92 -20.84
CA ALA A 130 19.17 -3.77 -19.39
C ALA A 130 20.67 -3.74 -18.98
N PRO A 131 21.04 -2.93 -17.97
CA PRO A 131 22.41 -2.84 -17.49
C PRO A 131 22.86 -4.15 -16.82
N ALA A 132 24.16 -4.42 -16.80
CA ALA A 132 24.72 -5.60 -16.13
C ALA A 132 24.61 -5.53 -14.59
N THR A 133 24.61 -4.31 -14.05
CA THR A 133 24.42 -3.95 -12.64
C THR A 133 23.70 -2.60 -12.59
N LEU A 134 22.82 -2.38 -11.63
CA LEU A 134 22.25 -1.06 -11.38
C LEU A 134 23.35 -0.05 -10.96
N PRO A 135 23.19 1.25 -11.25
CA PRO A 135 24.05 2.28 -10.67
C PRO A 135 23.79 2.41 -9.17
N ASN A 136 24.72 3.03 -8.44
CA ASN A 136 24.53 3.40 -7.05
C ASN A 136 23.40 4.45 -6.90
N GLN A 137 22.86 4.60 -5.70
CA GLN A 137 22.03 5.75 -5.34
C GLN A 137 22.79 7.09 -5.57
N PRO A 138 22.07 8.20 -5.87
CA PRO A 138 22.66 9.53 -5.91
C PRO A 138 23.39 9.91 -4.61
N THR A 139 24.42 10.75 -4.71
CA THR A 139 25.11 11.30 -3.54
C THR A 139 24.16 12.18 -2.72
N HIS A 140 24.10 11.93 -1.41
CA HIS A 140 23.22 12.59 -0.45
C HIS A 140 24.01 12.98 0.82
N GLN A 141 23.37 13.68 1.76
CA GLN A 141 24.00 14.01 3.04
C GLN A 141 24.21 12.74 3.89
N PRO A 142 25.40 12.50 4.48
CA PRO A 142 25.65 11.30 5.27
C PRO A 142 24.88 11.32 6.60
N VAL A 143 24.18 10.23 6.92
CA VAL A 143 23.40 10.09 8.17
C VAL A 143 24.31 10.20 9.40
N SER A 144 23.97 11.12 10.31
CA SER A 144 24.65 11.27 11.59
C SER A 144 24.17 10.20 12.59
N VAL A 145 25.06 9.38 13.14
CA VAL A 145 24.73 8.36 14.18
C VAL A 145 24.55 9.00 15.57
N LYS A 146 23.98 10.21 15.61
CA LYS A 146 23.63 10.99 16.79
C LYS A 146 22.22 11.53 16.60
N LEU A 147 21.30 10.99 17.40
CA LEU A 147 19.91 11.40 17.50
C LEU A 147 19.74 12.10 18.87
N PRO A 148 19.93 13.43 18.95
CA PRO A 148 20.04 14.14 20.24
C PRO A 148 18.71 14.44 20.90
N LEU A 149 17.61 14.41 20.13
CA LEU A 149 16.25 14.69 20.59
C LEU A 149 15.61 13.49 21.31
N PHE A 150 16.00 12.25 20.94
CA PHE A 150 15.34 11.04 21.40
C PHE A 150 16.24 10.08 22.18
N ASP A 151 15.80 9.68 23.36
CA ASP A 151 16.38 8.59 24.16
C ASP A 151 15.87 7.23 23.67
N VAL A 152 16.81 6.35 23.31
CA VAL A 152 16.50 5.07 22.62
C VAL A 152 16.19 3.97 23.64
N GLN A 153 14.91 3.63 23.81
CA GLN A 153 14.40 2.68 24.81
C GLN A 153 13.89 1.36 24.18
N PRO A 154 14.67 0.25 24.22
CA PRO A 154 14.21 -1.06 23.79
C PRO A 154 13.11 -1.63 24.70
N SER A 155 12.16 -2.38 24.11
CA SER A 155 11.14 -3.09 24.88
C SER A 155 11.73 -4.08 25.88
N LYS A 156 11.20 -4.06 27.11
CA LYS A 156 11.38 -5.12 28.12
C LYS A 156 10.27 -6.18 28.03
N SER A 157 9.13 -5.86 27.41
CA SER A 157 8.05 -6.82 27.15
C SER A 157 8.43 -7.77 26.02
N ALA A 158 8.11 -9.05 26.19
CA ALA A 158 8.33 -10.12 25.22
C ALA A 158 7.31 -10.07 24.06
N ILE A 159 7.35 -9.00 23.28
CA ILE A 159 6.75 -8.93 21.93
C ILE A 159 7.85 -9.32 20.94
N ASP A 160 7.57 -10.32 20.10
CA ASP A 160 8.49 -10.79 19.06
C ASP A 160 8.48 -9.85 17.86
N ALA A 161 9.52 -9.91 17.02
CA ALA A 161 9.57 -9.25 15.72
C ALA A 161 8.59 -9.87 14.70
N PHE A 162 7.29 -9.69 14.94
CA PHE A 162 6.18 -10.09 14.08
C PHE A 162 5.08 -9.01 14.07
N VAL A 163 5.40 -7.77 14.41
CA VAL A 163 4.42 -6.70 14.60
C VAL A 163 3.77 -6.30 13.27
N THR A 164 2.43 -6.34 13.23
CA THR A 164 1.61 -5.96 12.06
C THR A 164 0.84 -4.65 12.26
N LEU A 165 0.81 -4.13 13.49
CA LEU A 165 0.14 -2.88 13.86
C LEU A 165 0.85 -2.24 15.05
N LEU A 166 1.09 -0.93 14.97
CA LEU A 166 1.30 -0.05 16.12
C LEU A 166 0.34 1.14 16.05
N ARG A 167 -0.25 1.50 17.19
CA ARG A 167 -0.94 2.79 17.41
C ARG A 167 -0.71 3.26 18.84
N TYR A 168 -0.70 4.57 19.03
CA TYR A 168 -1.00 5.18 20.32
C TYR A 168 -2.50 5.51 20.39
N ASP A 169 -3.10 5.33 21.57
CA ASP A 169 -4.46 5.74 21.91
C ASP A 169 -4.38 6.89 22.92
N SER A 170 -4.59 8.11 22.44
CA SER A 170 -4.55 9.35 23.24
C SER A 170 -5.76 9.53 24.17
N VAL A 171 -6.78 8.67 24.09
CA VAL A 171 -7.95 8.70 24.99
C VAL A 171 -7.75 7.81 26.21
N SER A 172 -7.00 6.70 26.08
CA SER A 172 -6.67 5.82 27.20
C SER A 172 -5.19 5.87 27.64
N HIS A 173 -4.36 6.65 26.94
CA HIS A 173 -2.91 6.77 27.11
C HIS A 173 -2.20 5.41 27.04
N ARG A 174 -2.53 4.63 26.00
CA ARG A 174 -2.04 3.26 25.80
C ARG A 174 -1.39 3.07 24.45
N ILE A 175 -0.32 2.29 24.45
CA ILE A 175 0.30 1.78 23.24
C ILE A 175 -0.37 0.44 22.89
N TRP A 176 -0.84 0.31 21.65
CA TRP A 176 -1.47 -0.89 21.14
C TRP A 176 -0.59 -1.55 20.07
N ALA A 177 -0.22 -2.80 20.29
CA ALA A 177 0.68 -3.56 19.42
C ALA A 177 0.02 -4.88 18.95
N GLY A 178 -0.19 -5.01 17.64
CA GLY A 178 -0.74 -6.23 17.02
C GLY A 178 0.37 -7.10 16.42
N ASP A 179 0.26 -8.43 16.52
CA ASP A 179 1.21 -9.37 15.92
C ASP A 179 0.63 -10.25 14.80
N GLY A 180 1.53 -10.70 13.92
CA GLY A 180 1.28 -11.63 12.83
C GLY A 180 0.92 -13.05 13.27
N ARG A 181 0.77 -13.28 14.58
CA ARG A 181 0.18 -14.50 15.14
C ARG A 181 -1.28 -14.30 15.55
N SER A 182 -1.86 -13.09 15.47
CA SER A 182 -3.21 -12.72 15.94
C SER A 182 -3.33 -12.38 17.44
N ASN A 183 -2.26 -11.88 18.06
CA ASN A 183 -2.36 -11.23 19.38
C ASN A 183 -2.51 -9.71 19.19
N LEU A 184 -3.23 -9.06 20.10
CA LEU A 184 -3.25 -7.61 20.27
C LEU A 184 -2.96 -7.28 21.74
N PHE A 185 -1.85 -6.58 21.98
CA PHE A 185 -1.34 -6.20 23.30
C PHE A 185 -1.69 -4.74 23.59
N ALA A 186 -2.03 -4.44 24.85
CA ALA A 186 -2.10 -3.09 25.39
C ALA A 186 -0.93 -2.87 26.36
N LEU A 187 -0.20 -1.77 26.21
CA LEU A 187 1.01 -1.45 26.98
C LEU A 187 0.92 -0.06 27.63
N ASP A 188 1.72 0.15 28.68
CA ASP A 188 2.01 1.48 29.22
C ASP A 188 3.13 2.20 28.42
N HIS A 189 3.39 3.47 28.76
CA HIS A 189 4.43 4.30 28.16
C HIS A 189 5.87 3.80 28.37
N ASN A 190 6.08 2.84 29.28
CA ASN A 190 7.36 2.16 29.50
C ASN A 190 7.43 0.79 28.81
N LEU A 191 6.48 0.54 27.88
CA LEU A 191 6.33 -0.69 27.11
C LEU A 191 6.03 -1.94 27.95
N ASN A 192 5.55 -1.80 29.19
CA ASN A 192 5.09 -2.94 29.99
C ASN A 192 3.71 -3.38 29.53
N ARG A 193 3.49 -4.68 29.33
CA ARG A 193 2.18 -5.22 28.93
C ARG A 193 1.16 -5.15 30.07
N LEU A 194 0.13 -4.33 29.86
CA LEU A 194 -1.04 -4.20 30.72
C LEU A 194 -2.06 -5.32 30.47
N ASP A 195 -2.35 -5.62 29.20
CA ASP A 195 -3.36 -6.61 28.79
C ASP A 195 -3.05 -7.24 27.43
N SER A 196 -3.76 -8.30 27.05
CA SER A 196 -3.69 -8.91 25.71
C SER A 196 -4.97 -9.65 25.32
N VAL A 197 -5.52 -9.33 24.15
CA VAL A 197 -6.63 -10.08 23.54
C VAL A 197 -6.14 -10.94 22.37
N ARG A 198 -6.75 -12.12 22.22
CA ARG A 198 -6.50 -13.04 21.12
C ARG A 198 -7.54 -12.83 20.02
N LEU A 199 -7.10 -12.44 18.84
CA LEU A 199 -7.95 -12.19 17.67
C LEU A 199 -8.04 -13.46 16.79
N THR A 200 -9.03 -13.48 15.89
CA THR A 200 -9.24 -14.56 14.91
C THR A 200 -8.21 -14.57 13.77
N SER A 201 -7.53 -13.46 13.55
CA SER A 201 -6.57 -13.21 12.46
C SER A 201 -5.69 -12.00 12.83
N PRO A 202 -4.48 -11.83 12.24
CA PRO A 202 -3.66 -10.65 12.49
C PRO A 202 -4.39 -9.35 12.16
N ILE A 203 -4.21 -8.36 13.02
CA ILE A 203 -4.78 -7.02 12.89
C ILE A 203 -3.86 -6.14 12.04
N THR A 204 -4.46 -5.36 11.13
CA THR A 204 -3.77 -4.42 10.24
C THR A 204 -4.16 -2.97 10.51
N ASP A 205 -5.33 -2.71 11.10
CA ASP A 205 -5.75 -1.36 11.51
C ASP A 205 -6.66 -1.37 12.75
N ILE A 206 -6.69 -0.26 13.49
CA ILE A 206 -7.58 -0.04 14.64
C ILE A 206 -8.03 1.42 14.67
N HIS A 207 -9.33 1.63 14.90
CA HIS A 207 -9.93 2.95 15.10
C HIS A 207 -10.60 3.00 16.48
N PHE A 208 -10.16 3.92 17.35
CA PHE A 208 -10.78 4.16 18.66
C PHE A 208 -11.97 5.12 18.52
N ASN A 209 -13.06 4.83 19.23
CA ASN A 209 -14.30 5.57 19.13
C ASN A 209 -14.57 6.33 20.44
N ASN A 210 -15.12 7.54 20.36
CA ASN A 210 -15.36 8.46 21.49
C ASN A 210 -16.23 7.89 22.64
N ASN A 211 -16.84 6.71 22.47
CA ASN A 211 -17.60 5.99 23.47
C ASN A 211 -16.80 4.88 24.20
N GLY A 212 -15.48 4.81 24.01
CA GLY A 212 -14.61 3.80 24.62
C GLY A 212 -14.70 2.41 23.98
N SER A 213 -15.18 2.32 22.75
CA SER A 213 -15.09 1.12 21.90
C SER A 213 -14.04 1.30 20.82
N ALA A 214 -13.67 0.22 20.13
CA ALA A 214 -12.81 0.29 18.94
C ALA A 214 -13.41 -0.51 17.79
N ASN A 215 -13.00 -0.18 16.56
CA ASN A 215 -13.20 -1.02 15.40
C ASN A 215 -11.85 -1.58 14.92
N LEU A 216 -11.81 -2.86 14.55
CA LEU A 216 -10.59 -3.62 14.27
C LEU A 216 -10.63 -4.20 12.85
N LEU A 217 -9.61 -3.90 12.04
CA LEU A 217 -9.42 -4.52 10.73
C LEU A 217 -8.49 -5.73 10.84
N THR A 218 -8.98 -6.93 10.51
CA THR A 218 -8.15 -8.13 10.45
C THR A 218 -7.98 -8.63 9.02
N VAL A 219 -6.76 -9.09 8.70
CA VAL A 219 -6.29 -9.36 7.33
C VAL A 219 -6.79 -10.68 6.73
N GLY A 220 -7.33 -11.57 7.55
CA GLY A 220 -7.58 -12.97 7.20
C GLY A 220 -6.28 -13.77 7.20
N VAL A 221 -5.65 -13.90 6.03
CA VAL A 221 -4.36 -14.59 5.85
C VAL A 221 -3.29 -13.58 5.47
N LEU A 222 -2.19 -13.54 6.22
CA LEU A 222 -1.15 -12.50 6.11
C LEU A 222 -0.19 -12.69 4.92
N ASN A 223 0.03 -13.93 4.47
CA ASN A 223 0.85 -14.22 3.28
C ASN A 223 0.17 -13.70 2.01
N PRO A 224 0.88 -13.50 0.88
CA PRO A 224 0.25 -13.18 -0.40
C PRO A 224 -0.80 -14.24 -0.77
N ASN A 225 -2.05 -13.79 -0.91
CA ASN A 225 -3.24 -14.60 -1.21
C ASN A 225 -4.39 -13.67 -1.61
N ASP A 226 -5.42 -14.22 -2.25
CA ASP A 226 -6.60 -13.50 -2.75
C ASP A 226 -7.89 -13.89 -1.99
N ARG A 227 -7.78 -14.45 -0.78
CA ARG A 227 -8.94 -14.91 0.00
C ARG A 227 -9.73 -13.74 0.57
N GLN A 228 -11.04 -13.88 0.45
CA GLN A 228 -12.04 -13.04 1.11
C GLN A 228 -12.21 -13.47 2.59
N ALA A 229 -11.12 -13.34 3.35
CA ALA A 229 -11.00 -13.82 4.73
C ALA A 229 -10.79 -12.69 5.76
N GLY A 230 -10.65 -11.44 5.30
CA GLY A 230 -10.54 -10.27 6.17
C GLY A 230 -11.89 -9.79 6.68
N VAL A 231 -11.87 -9.09 7.82
CA VAL A 231 -13.06 -8.67 8.57
C VAL A 231 -12.83 -7.28 9.18
N TRP A 232 -13.81 -6.39 9.03
CA TRP A 232 -13.95 -5.19 9.87
C TRP A 232 -14.83 -5.56 11.05
N ASN A 233 -14.32 -5.42 12.27
CA ASN A 233 -14.97 -5.87 13.50
C ASN A 233 -15.28 -4.67 14.38
N HIS A 234 -16.37 -4.72 15.13
CA HIS A 234 -16.61 -3.81 16.26
C HIS A 234 -16.20 -4.50 17.57
N TRP A 235 -15.59 -3.78 18.50
CA TRP A 235 -15.20 -4.33 19.80
C TRP A 235 -15.52 -3.34 20.92
N SER A 236 -16.33 -3.77 21.90
CA SER A 236 -16.72 -2.92 23.03
C SER A 236 -15.62 -2.68 24.07
N MET A 237 -14.40 -3.20 23.83
CA MET A 237 -13.20 -3.11 24.69
C MET A 237 -13.39 -3.60 26.14
N LYS A 238 -14.47 -4.37 26.42
CA LYS A 238 -14.74 -4.97 27.73
C LYS A 238 -14.07 -6.36 27.81
N PRO A 239 -13.46 -6.74 28.95
CA PRO A 239 -12.63 -7.96 29.07
C PRO A 239 -13.29 -9.28 28.69
N THR A 240 -14.62 -9.37 28.77
CA THR A 240 -15.39 -10.58 28.42
C THR A 240 -16.02 -10.54 27.03
N THR A 241 -15.83 -9.46 26.26
CA THR A 241 -16.41 -9.31 24.92
C THR A 241 -15.37 -9.60 23.84
N ALA A 242 -15.68 -10.56 22.96
CA ALA A 242 -14.94 -10.74 21.72
C ALA A 242 -15.34 -9.64 20.71
N PRO A 243 -14.46 -9.26 19.76
CA PRO A 243 -14.84 -8.46 18.60
C PRO A 243 -15.92 -9.17 17.77
N THR A 244 -16.93 -8.42 17.32
CA THR A 244 -18.02 -8.90 16.48
C THR A 244 -17.85 -8.44 15.03
N PRO A 245 -18.05 -9.31 14.02
CA PRO A 245 -17.90 -8.93 12.62
C PRO A 245 -18.96 -7.90 12.19
N VAL A 246 -18.56 -6.93 11.37
CA VAL A 246 -19.41 -5.87 10.81
C VAL A 246 -19.35 -5.92 9.27
N LEU A 247 -18.15 -5.85 8.69
CA LEU A 247 -17.91 -6.16 7.28
C LEU A 247 -17.15 -7.48 7.20
N THR A 248 -17.56 -8.36 6.30
CA THR A 248 -16.94 -9.68 6.09
C THR A 248 -16.58 -9.86 4.62
N LYS A 249 -15.85 -10.93 4.29
CA LYS A 249 -15.38 -11.23 2.93
C LYS A 249 -14.44 -10.16 2.33
N LEU A 250 -13.77 -9.38 3.19
CA LEU A 250 -12.77 -8.42 2.74
C LEU A 250 -11.52 -9.16 2.24
N GLN A 251 -10.90 -8.66 1.17
CA GLN A 251 -9.82 -9.35 0.48
C GLN A 251 -8.43 -8.86 0.91
N ARG A 252 -7.80 -9.61 1.82
CA ARG A 252 -6.50 -9.29 2.46
C ARG A 252 -6.33 -7.79 2.80
N PRO A 253 -7.26 -7.18 3.58
CA PRO A 253 -7.30 -5.74 3.78
C PRO A 253 -6.21 -5.23 4.73
N VAL A 254 -5.68 -4.04 4.44
CA VAL A 254 -4.48 -3.50 5.12
C VAL A 254 -4.69 -2.14 5.79
N ASN A 255 -5.75 -1.41 5.44
CA ASN A 255 -6.14 -0.15 6.07
C ASN A 255 -7.65 0.05 5.92
N ALA A 256 -8.27 0.69 6.91
CA ALA A 256 -9.66 1.12 6.86
C ALA A 256 -9.82 2.52 7.48
N THR A 257 -10.36 3.47 6.71
CA THR A 257 -10.52 4.87 7.11
C THR A 257 -12.01 5.21 7.23
N LEU A 258 -12.41 5.92 8.28
CA LEU A 258 -13.79 6.35 8.52
C LEU A 258 -14.02 7.78 8.00
N ALA A 259 -15.17 8.00 7.36
CA ALA A 259 -15.64 9.33 6.96
C ALA A 259 -17.15 9.33 6.68
N ASP A 260 -17.80 10.50 6.69
CA ASP A 260 -19.17 10.69 6.22
C ASP A 260 -19.12 11.14 4.76
N LEU A 261 -19.12 10.19 3.81
CA LEU A 261 -18.87 10.49 2.39
C LEU A 261 -20.13 10.89 1.62
N ASN A 262 -21.32 10.53 2.12
CA ASN A 262 -22.60 10.94 1.56
C ASN A 262 -23.24 12.16 2.28
N ARG A 263 -22.59 12.66 3.36
CA ARG A 263 -23.00 13.79 4.21
C ARG A 263 -24.34 13.60 4.92
N ASP A 264 -24.66 12.38 5.34
CA ASP A 264 -25.90 12.04 6.03
C ASP A 264 -25.80 11.89 7.56
N GLY A 265 -24.61 12.17 8.12
CA GLY A 265 -24.33 12.16 9.56
C GLY A 265 -23.91 10.80 10.12
N ARG A 266 -23.65 9.81 9.26
CA ARG A 266 -23.13 8.49 9.65
C ARG A 266 -21.70 8.30 9.16
N GLN A 267 -20.93 7.46 9.84
CA GLN A 267 -19.56 7.14 9.45
C GLN A 267 -19.56 5.89 8.58
N ASP A 268 -19.15 6.07 7.33
CA ASP A 268 -18.86 5.03 6.36
C ASP A 268 -17.45 4.46 6.57
N VAL A 269 -17.13 3.35 5.89
CA VAL A 269 -15.77 2.76 5.92
C VAL A 269 -15.19 2.68 4.52
N VAL A 270 -14.09 3.38 4.24
CA VAL A 270 -13.27 3.13 3.05
C VAL A 270 -12.24 2.05 3.39
N VAL A 271 -12.20 0.95 2.63
CA VAL A 271 -11.34 -0.20 2.92
C VAL A 271 -10.36 -0.45 1.78
N SER A 272 -9.06 -0.43 2.12
CA SER A 272 -7.94 -0.79 1.25
C SER A 272 -7.78 -2.31 1.19
N GLN A 273 -8.41 -2.97 0.21
CA GLN A 273 -8.39 -4.44 0.04
C GLN A 273 -7.25 -4.86 -0.90
N PHE A 274 -6.02 -4.80 -0.38
CA PHE A 274 -4.77 -4.98 -1.12
C PHE A 274 -4.74 -6.27 -1.96
N GLY A 275 -5.19 -7.40 -1.42
CA GLY A 275 -5.23 -8.68 -2.13
C GLY A 275 -3.85 -9.16 -2.63
N HIS A 276 -3.75 -9.76 -3.82
CA HIS A 276 -2.47 -10.22 -4.38
C HIS A 276 -2.41 -10.26 -5.92
N HIS A 277 -3.39 -10.87 -6.57
CA HIS A 277 -3.60 -10.76 -8.02
C HIS A 277 -4.96 -10.15 -8.35
N LEU A 278 -5.88 -10.25 -7.39
CA LEU A 278 -7.15 -9.57 -7.34
C LEU A 278 -7.13 -8.65 -6.11
N GLY A 279 -7.94 -7.61 -6.10
CA GLY A 279 -8.09 -6.72 -4.95
C GLY A 279 -9.11 -5.65 -5.27
N LYS A 280 -9.26 -4.65 -4.39
CA LYS A 280 -10.13 -3.49 -4.64
C LYS A 280 -9.91 -2.37 -3.65
N LEU A 281 -10.32 -1.17 -4.05
CA LEU A 281 -10.66 -0.09 -3.13
C LEU A 281 -12.19 -0.01 -3.05
N THR A 282 -12.76 -0.06 -1.86
CA THR A 282 -14.22 0.01 -1.65
C THR A 282 -14.60 1.05 -0.61
N TRP A 283 -15.75 1.66 -0.83
CA TRP A 283 -16.45 2.46 0.18
C TRP A 283 -17.68 1.67 0.64
N HIS A 284 -17.81 1.51 1.94
CA HIS A 284 -18.94 0.85 2.58
C HIS A 284 -19.82 1.92 3.22
N GLU A 285 -20.87 2.33 2.50
CA GLU A 285 -21.86 3.31 2.94
C GLU A 285 -22.69 2.72 4.08
N GLN A 286 -22.72 3.38 5.24
CA GLN A 286 -23.47 2.93 6.40
C GLN A 286 -24.93 3.35 6.25
N THR A 287 -25.84 2.42 5.97
CA THR A 287 -27.30 2.69 5.90
C THR A 287 -28.00 2.42 7.23
N ALA A 288 -29.28 2.80 7.34
CA ALA A 288 -30.13 2.41 8.48
C ALA A 288 -30.29 0.88 8.65
N SER A 289 -29.95 0.10 7.62
CA SER A 289 -30.00 -1.37 7.59
C SER A 289 -28.62 -2.06 7.67
N GLY A 290 -27.53 -1.31 7.87
CA GLY A 290 -26.15 -1.78 7.75
C GLY A 290 -25.49 -1.33 6.44
N TYR A 291 -24.40 -1.98 6.03
CA TYR A 291 -23.51 -1.41 5.01
C TYR A 291 -23.84 -1.83 3.56
N THR A 292 -23.76 -0.86 2.64
CA THR A 292 -23.76 -1.06 1.18
C THR A 292 -22.34 -0.95 0.65
N GLU A 293 -21.85 -1.92 -0.12
CA GLU A 293 -20.52 -1.82 -0.75
C GLU A 293 -20.61 -1.12 -2.12
N HIS A 294 -19.85 -0.05 -2.27
CA HIS A 294 -19.58 0.65 -3.52
C HIS A 294 -18.12 0.40 -3.95
N LEU A 295 -17.91 0.12 -5.23
CA LEU A 295 -16.59 -0.16 -5.80
C LEU A 295 -15.94 1.14 -6.31
N LEU A 296 -14.76 1.48 -5.80
CA LEU A 296 -13.99 2.66 -6.23
C LEU A 296 -12.90 2.27 -7.24
N ASP A 297 -12.20 1.15 -6.99
CA ASP A 297 -11.20 0.58 -7.90
C ASP A 297 -11.21 -0.96 -7.80
N SER A 298 -10.94 -1.65 -8.91
CA SER A 298 -10.93 -3.12 -9.03
C SER A 298 -9.52 -3.71 -9.13
N LEU A 299 -8.47 -2.89 -9.10
CA LEU A 299 -7.08 -3.35 -9.15
C LEU A 299 -6.55 -3.76 -7.76
N PRO A 300 -5.61 -4.73 -7.69
CA PRO A 300 -4.91 -5.07 -6.45
C PRO A 300 -3.95 -3.96 -6.00
N GLY A 301 -3.59 -3.98 -4.72
CA GLY A 301 -2.59 -3.09 -4.14
C GLY A 301 -3.10 -1.76 -3.59
N ALA A 302 -4.42 -1.58 -3.41
CA ALA A 302 -4.93 -0.48 -2.59
C ALA A 302 -4.35 -0.61 -1.16
N ARG A 303 -3.61 0.40 -0.70
CA ARG A 303 -2.79 0.31 0.52
C ARG A 303 -3.16 1.29 1.63
N THR A 304 -3.39 2.55 1.29
CA THR A 304 -3.61 3.63 2.27
C THR A 304 -4.54 4.69 1.67
N VAL A 305 -5.46 5.21 2.48
CA VAL A 305 -6.44 6.24 2.12
C VAL A 305 -6.35 7.44 3.07
N ILE A 306 -6.27 8.64 2.48
CA ILE A 306 -6.47 9.94 3.13
C ILE A 306 -7.81 10.51 2.64
N ILE A 307 -8.57 11.14 3.53
CA ILE A 307 -9.87 11.77 3.21
C ILE A 307 -9.71 13.29 3.37
N LYS A 308 -10.04 14.05 2.31
CA LYS A 308 -9.94 15.52 2.31
C LYS A 308 -10.92 16.10 1.29
N ASP A 309 -11.48 17.28 1.56
CA ASP A 309 -12.11 18.10 0.51
C ASP A 309 -10.99 18.71 -0.35
N VAL A 310 -10.71 18.10 -1.50
CA VAL A 310 -9.61 18.48 -2.41
C VAL A 310 -10.04 19.65 -3.28
N ASN A 311 -11.28 19.58 -3.77
CA ASN A 311 -11.82 20.52 -4.75
C ASN A 311 -12.49 21.78 -4.12
N LYS A 312 -12.60 21.81 -2.79
CA LYS A 312 -13.13 22.90 -1.95
C LYS A 312 -14.65 23.11 -2.14
N ASP A 313 -15.42 22.05 -2.48
CA ASP A 313 -16.91 22.07 -2.61
C ASP A 313 -17.69 21.58 -1.38
N GLN A 314 -16.98 21.28 -0.28
CA GLN A 314 -17.50 20.73 0.98
C GLN A 314 -17.94 19.26 0.94
N TRP A 315 -17.54 18.46 -0.07
CA TRP A 315 -17.69 17.00 -0.03
C TRP A 315 -16.33 16.35 0.17
N PRO A 316 -16.20 15.32 1.03
CA PRO A 316 -14.91 14.67 1.20
C PRO A 316 -14.58 13.82 -0.03
N ASP A 317 -13.44 14.12 -0.65
CA ASP A 317 -12.79 13.32 -1.68
C ASP A 317 -11.88 12.26 -1.02
N ILE A 318 -11.51 11.24 -1.79
CA ILE A 318 -10.65 10.13 -1.33
C ILE A 318 -9.32 10.19 -2.08
N ILE A 319 -8.20 10.33 -1.38
CA ILE A 319 -6.85 10.22 -1.95
C ILE A 319 -6.31 8.84 -1.56
N ALA A 320 -5.95 8.01 -2.54
CA ALA A 320 -5.50 6.64 -2.30
C ALA A 320 -4.14 6.34 -2.93
N LEU A 321 -3.29 5.64 -2.16
CA LEU A 321 -2.09 4.99 -2.65
C LEU A 321 -2.43 3.58 -3.16
N LEU A 322 -2.21 3.35 -4.45
CA LEU A 322 -2.34 2.05 -5.11
C LEU A 322 -0.96 1.57 -5.54
N THR A 323 -0.65 0.30 -5.33
CA THR A 323 0.72 -0.21 -5.56
C THR A 323 0.76 -1.35 -6.59
N GLN A 324 0.25 -2.53 -6.24
CA GLN A 324 0.55 -3.78 -6.94
C GLN A 324 -0.06 -3.93 -8.35
N GLY A 325 -1.25 -3.40 -8.61
CA GLY A 325 -1.92 -3.50 -9.92
C GLY A 325 -1.49 -2.45 -10.93
N ASP A 326 -1.38 -1.20 -10.47
CA ASP A 326 -0.97 -0.03 -11.24
C ASP A 326 -0.48 1.05 -10.26
N GLU A 327 0.84 1.18 -10.15
CA GLU A 327 1.52 1.90 -9.07
C GLU A 327 1.31 3.42 -9.21
N GLN A 328 0.49 4.02 -8.33
CA GLN A 328 0.04 5.41 -8.48
C GLN A 328 -0.55 5.99 -7.18
N ILE A 329 -0.60 7.32 -7.10
CA ILE A 329 -1.48 8.06 -6.20
C ILE A 329 -2.61 8.65 -7.03
N ALA A 330 -3.85 8.40 -6.62
CA ALA A 330 -5.05 8.84 -7.32
C ALA A 330 -6.07 9.48 -6.37
N ILE A 331 -6.74 10.52 -6.86
CA ILE A 331 -7.86 11.18 -6.19
C ILE A 331 -9.16 10.66 -6.79
N TYR A 332 -10.10 10.26 -5.94
CA TYR A 332 -11.47 9.94 -6.31
C TYR A 332 -12.32 11.12 -5.87
N TYR A 333 -12.63 11.99 -6.83
CA TYR A 333 -13.44 13.17 -6.57
C TYR A 333 -14.90 12.78 -6.36
N ASN A 334 -15.49 13.22 -5.26
CA ASN A 334 -16.86 12.95 -4.87
C ASN A 334 -17.81 13.69 -5.83
N GLN A 335 -18.54 12.95 -6.66
CA GLN A 335 -19.55 13.50 -7.59
C GLN A 335 -20.96 13.47 -6.97
N ARG A 336 -21.04 13.17 -5.66
CA ARG A 336 -22.25 13.08 -4.84
C ARG A 336 -23.15 11.92 -5.30
N ASN A 337 -24.21 11.63 -4.55
CA ASN A 337 -25.12 10.49 -4.82
C ASN A 337 -24.37 9.14 -5.00
N GLY A 338 -23.26 8.97 -4.27
CA GLY A 338 -22.41 7.79 -4.31
C GLY A 338 -21.55 7.58 -5.57
N GLN A 339 -21.42 8.59 -6.43
CA GLN A 339 -20.54 8.53 -7.61
C GLN A 339 -19.19 9.18 -7.34
N PHE A 340 -18.12 8.61 -7.89
CA PHE A 340 -16.75 9.10 -7.74
C PHE A 340 -16.01 9.13 -9.09
N ARG A 341 -15.20 10.19 -9.31
CA ARG A 341 -14.38 10.37 -10.51
C ARG A 341 -12.90 10.19 -10.15
N LYS A 342 -12.29 9.06 -10.55
CA LYS A 342 -10.85 8.82 -10.39
C LYS A 342 -10.03 9.75 -11.30
N GLU A 343 -8.97 10.33 -10.75
CA GLU A 343 -7.92 11.06 -11.46
C GLU A 343 -6.55 10.67 -10.89
N THR A 344 -5.61 10.27 -11.75
CA THR A 344 -4.25 9.88 -11.35
C THR A 344 -3.37 11.13 -11.28
N ILE A 345 -2.90 11.50 -10.08
CA ILE A 345 -2.08 12.70 -9.87
C ILE A 345 -0.56 12.41 -9.93
N LEU A 346 -0.15 11.22 -9.51
CA LEU A 346 1.23 10.71 -9.64
C LEU A 346 1.17 9.24 -10.04
N ARG A 347 2.06 8.78 -10.93
CA ARG A 347 2.15 7.39 -11.39
C ARG A 347 3.62 6.97 -11.44
N PHE A 348 3.87 5.68 -11.21
CA PHE A 348 5.20 5.12 -11.06
C PHE A 348 5.34 3.81 -11.87
N PRO A 349 6.56 3.40 -12.26
CA PRO A 349 6.79 2.08 -12.84
C PRO A 349 6.44 0.94 -11.86
N PRO A 350 5.96 -0.23 -12.33
CA PRO A 350 5.50 -1.35 -11.48
C PRO A 350 6.60 -2.12 -10.71
N VAL A 351 7.79 -1.53 -10.58
CA VAL A 351 8.97 -2.06 -9.84
C VAL A 351 9.58 -0.96 -8.95
N TYR A 352 8.83 0.10 -8.71
CA TYR A 352 9.29 1.32 -8.04
C TYR A 352 9.11 1.26 -6.53
N GLY A 353 8.15 0.47 -6.03
CA GLY A 353 8.12 0.00 -4.65
C GLY A 353 7.37 0.90 -3.67
N SER A 354 6.39 1.67 -4.15
CA SER A 354 5.48 2.53 -3.36
C SER A 354 5.06 1.90 -2.04
N SER A 355 5.42 2.56 -0.94
CA SER A 355 5.28 2.01 0.41
C SER A 355 4.44 2.89 1.33
N SER A 356 4.58 4.21 1.33
CA SER A 356 3.69 5.09 2.10
C SER A 356 3.48 6.44 1.44
N VAL A 357 2.41 7.12 1.87
CA VAL A 357 2.18 8.54 1.62
C VAL A 357 1.55 9.16 2.87
N GLU A 358 2.05 10.33 3.26
CA GLU A 358 1.41 11.26 4.20
C GLU A 358 1.22 12.63 3.52
N MET A 359 0.46 13.52 4.16
CA MET A 359 0.22 14.89 3.71
C MET A 359 0.45 15.88 4.85
N ALA A 360 1.20 16.95 4.57
CA ALA A 360 1.51 18.04 5.49
C ALA A 360 1.92 19.30 4.72
N ASP A 361 1.76 20.48 5.32
CA ASP A 361 2.19 21.79 4.78
C ASP A 361 3.69 22.02 5.08
N ILE A 362 4.54 21.12 4.58
CA ILE A 362 5.92 20.95 5.03
C ILE A 362 6.90 22.06 4.58
N ASP A 363 6.51 22.92 3.62
CA ASP A 363 7.22 24.19 3.36
C ASP A 363 6.45 25.47 3.75
N ARG A 364 5.33 25.30 4.46
CA ARG A 364 4.51 26.34 5.09
C ARG A 364 3.93 27.37 4.11
N ASP A 365 3.49 26.93 2.92
CA ASP A 365 2.83 27.78 1.92
C ASP A 365 1.29 27.79 2.00
N GLY A 366 0.71 26.81 2.69
CA GLY A 366 -0.72 26.70 2.98
C GLY A 366 -1.48 25.62 2.20
N ASP A 367 -0.84 24.85 1.31
CA ASP A 367 -1.46 23.74 0.58
C ASP A 367 -0.65 22.43 0.75
N ASP A 368 -1.21 21.42 1.43
CA ASP A 368 -0.46 20.20 1.81
C ASP A 368 0.27 19.51 0.65
N ASP A 369 1.54 19.17 0.89
CA ASP A 369 2.41 18.38 0.03
C ASP A 369 2.17 16.87 0.19
N LEU A 370 2.75 16.06 -0.71
CA LEU A 370 2.80 14.60 -0.56
C LEU A 370 4.20 14.14 -0.13
N ILE A 371 4.30 13.64 1.10
CA ILE A 371 5.51 13.04 1.64
C ILE A 371 5.41 11.52 1.43
N TYR A 372 6.28 10.97 0.58
CA TYR A 372 6.11 9.66 -0.03
C TYR A 372 7.35 8.77 0.13
N THR A 373 7.16 7.48 0.44
CA THR A 373 8.26 6.50 0.48
C THR A 373 8.10 5.43 -0.59
N ASN A 374 9.21 5.04 -1.22
CA ASN A 374 9.30 3.84 -2.04
C ASN A 374 10.51 2.99 -1.64
N GLY A 375 10.27 1.70 -1.47
CA GLY A 375 11.24 0.81 -0.85
C GLY A 375 10.84 -0.65 -0.75
N ASP A 376 9.59 -1.03 -1.04
CA ASP A 376 9.22 -2.45 -1.05
C ASP A 376 10.08 -3.23 -2.06
N ASN A 377 10.53 -4.39 -1.60
CA ASN A 377 11.49 -5.23 -2.28
C ASN A 377 11.21 -6.72 -2.02
N ALA A 378 9.98 -7.07 -1.62
CA ALA A 378 9.49 -8.46 -1.53
C ALA A 378 8.79 -8.95 -2.82
N ASP A 379 9.07 -8.29 -3.95
CA ASP A 379 8.54 -8.63 -5.27
C ASP A 379 9.45 -9.63 -6.01
N TYR A 380 9.30 -9.73 -7.34
CA TYR A 380 10.14 -10.56 -8.19
C TYR A 380 11.51 -9.92 -8.52
N SER A 381 11.82 -8.73 -7.99
CA SER A 381 13.01 -7.93 -8.30
C SER A 381 13.79 -7.47 -7.05
N ILE A 382 14.10 -8.44 -6.17
CA ILE A 382 14.80 -8.25 -4.88
C ILE A 382 16.27 -7.81 -5.07
N VAL A 383 16.48 -6.55 -5.46
CA VAL A 383 17.80 -5.90 -5.63
C VAL A 383 17.80 -4.50 -5.04
N LEU A 384 18.98 -3.95 -4.73
CA LEU A 384 19.11 -2.57 -4.24
C LEU A 384 18.86 -1.59 -5.40
N LYS A 385 17.65 -1.02 -5.42
CA LYS A 385 17.16 -0.12 -6.47
C LYS A 385 17.57 1.33 -6.17
N PRO A 386 18.30 2.03 -7.07
CA PRO A 386 18.89 3.35 -6.78
C PRO A 386 17.87 4.50 -6.69
N TYR A 387 16.60 4.23 -7.01
CA TYR A 387 15.49 5.16 -6.92
C TYR A 387 14.62 4.96 -5.67
N HIS A 388 14.91 3.99 -4.80
CA HIS A 388 14.27 3.84 -3.49
C HIS A 388 14.67 4.98 -2.54
N GLY A 389 13.71 5.50 -1.78
CA GLY A 389 13.93 6.50 -0.74
C GLY A 389 12.67 7.25 -0.30
N LEU A 390 12.90 8.41 0.30
CA LEU A 390 11.89 9.37 0.76
C LEU A 390 11.82 10.55 -0.21
N ARG A 391 10.62 11.02 -0.53
CA ARG A 391 10.37 12.19 -1.39
C ARG A 391 9.37 13.15 -0.78
N ILE A 392 9.51 14.41 -1.18
CA ILE A 392 8.48 15.43 -1.04
C ILE A 392 8.09 15.84 -2.45
N PHE A 393 6.82 15.66 -2.79
CA PHE A 393 6.23 16.26 -3.99
C PHE A 393 5.44 17.49 -3.56
N ARG A 394 5.90 18.67 -3.99
CA ARG A 394 5.26 19.94 -3.67
C ARG A 394 3.95 20.13 -4.43
N ASN A 395 2.93 20.63 -3.75
CA ASN A 395 1.64 21.05 -4.29
C ASN A 395 1.74 22.42 -4.99
N ASP A 396 0.72 22.81 -5.75
CA ASP A 396 0.64 24.13 -6.38
C ASP A 396 -0.72 24.81 -6.12
N GLY A 397 -1.33 24.47 -4.99
CA GLY A 397 -2.68 24.85 -4.59
C GLY A 397 -3.81 24.27 -5.45
N ASN A 398 -3.47 23.47 -6.46
CA ASN A 398 -4.41 22.83 -7.38
C ASN A 398 -4.21 21.30 -7.43
N PHE A 399 -3.52 20.72 -6.44
CA PHE A 399 -3.20 19.28 -6.35
C PHE A 399 -2.43 18.74 -7.57
N ARG A 400 -1.60 19.60 -8.20
CA ARG A 400 -0.66 19.19 -9.25
C ARG A 400 0.74 19.12 -8.65
N PHE A 401 1.23 17.91 -8.49
CA PHE A 401 2.40 17.63 -7.67
C PHE A 401 3.70 17.56 -8.49
N LYS A 402 4.78 18.10 -7.92
CA LYS A 402 6.13 18.07 -8.52
C LYS A 402 7.17 17.65 -7.48
N GLU A 403 8.06 16.71 -7.82
CA GLU A 403 9.19 16.34 -6.95
C GLU A 403 10.03 17.59 -6.63
N ALA A 404 10.06 17.95 -5.34
CA ALA A 404 10.81 19.10 -4.82
C ALA A 404 12.07 18.66 -4.09
N TRP A 405 12.01 17.49 -3.44
CA TRP A 405 13.12 16.92 -2.67
C TRP A 405 13.09 15.38 -2.70
N PHE A 406 14.27 14.77 -2.71
CA PHE A 406 14.48 13.32 -2.67
C PHE A 406 15.71 12.98 -1.83
N TYR A 407 15.54 12.12 -0.83
CA TYR A 407 16.64 11.46 -0.12
C TYR A 407 16.67 9.97 -0.48
N PRO A 408 17.76 9.47 -1.10
CA PRO A 408 17.92 8.05 -1.39
C PRO A 408 18.06 7.25 -0.08
N MET A 409 17.15 6.32 0.16
CA MET A 409 17.14 5.46 1.35
C MET A 409 16.65 4.08 0.93
N HIS A 410 17.55 3.09 0.87
CA HIS A 410 17.14 1.76 0.44
C HIS A 410 16.09 1.20 1.40
N GLY A 411 14.99 0.70 0.85
CA GLY A 411 13.97 0.00 1.62
C GLY A 411 12.96 0.89 2.37
N ALA A 412 12.94 2.21 2.16
CA ALA A 412 11.99 3.14 2.81
C ALA A 412 10.52 2.64 2.70
N THR A 413 9.89 2.35 3.85
CA THR A 413 8.66 1.53 3.94
C THR A 413 7.48 2.27 4.60
N GLN A 414 7.74 3.14 5.56
CA GLN A 414 6.75 4.03 6.14
C GLN A 414 7.48 5.26 6.68
N THR A 415 6.80 6.40 6.65
CA THR A 415 7.25 7.65 7.26
C THR A 415 6.12 8.22 8.12
N ILE A 416 6.48 9.12 9.04
CA ILE A 416 5.57 10.05 9.71
C ILE A 416 6.16 11.46 9.70
N VAL A 417 5.30 12.49 9.66
CA VAL A 417 5.69 13.91 9.50
C VAL A 417 5.13 14.75 10.65
N ARG A 418 5.98 15.36 11.49
CA ARG A 418 5.58 16.20 12.65
C ARG A 418 6.70 17.15 13.05
N ASP A 419 6.36 18.34 13.53
CA ASP A 419 7.17 19.21 14.38
C ASP A 419 7.54 18.50 15.71
N PHE A 420 8.66 17.76 15.73
CA PHE A 420 9.04 16.93 16.88
C PHE A 420 9.87 17.70 17.92
N ASP A 421 10.61 18.75 17.53
CA ASP A 421 11.40 19.58 18.46
C ASP A 421 10.74 20.92 18.84
N GLN A 422 9.59 21.25 18.23
CA GLN A 422 8.74 22.41 18.51
C GLN A 422 9.38 23.76 18.17
N ASP A 423 10.26 23.79 17.15
CA ASP A 423 10.65 25.01 16.44
C ASP A 423 9.59 25.49 15.42
N GLY A 424 8.74 24.55 14.96
CA GLY A 424 7.56 24.82 14.16
C GLY A 424 7.63 24.42 12.68
N ASP A 425 8.74 23.90 12.13
CA ASP A 425 8.66 23.11 10.88
C ASP A 425 8.54 21.60 11.12
N ASP A 426 7.78 20.93 10.26
CA ASP A 426 7.60 19.49 10.34
C ASP A 426 8.91 18.75 9.99
N ASP A 427 9.42 17.99 10.96
CA ASP A 427 10.44 16.96 10.75
C ASP A 427 9.83 15.71 10.09
N ILE A 428 10.68 14.81 9.62
CA ILE A 428 10.26 13.53 9.05
C ILE A 428 10.96 12.35 9.73
N ALA A 429 10.21 11.36 10.22
CA ALA A 429 10.77 10.11 10.75
C ALA A 429 10.41 8.92 9.85
N THR A 430 11.42 8.29 9.24
CA THR A 430 11.25 7.24 8.23
C THR A 430 11.90 5.93 8.66
N ILE A 431 11.23 4.80 8.37
CA ILE A 431 11.77 3.45 8.56
C ILE A 431 11.98 2.72 7.23
N ALA A 432 12.95 1.81 7.21
CA ALA A 432 13.20 0.91 6.09
C ALA A 432 13.14 -0.57 6.50
N HIS A 433 12.41 -1.37 5.70
CA HIS A 433 12.26 -2.82 5.88
C HIS A 433 13.24 -3.65 5.03
N PHE A 434 13.80 -3.03 3.98
CA PHE A 434 14.81 -3.59 3.08
C PHE A 434 16.03 -2.67 2.88
N PRO A 435 16.64 -2.11 3.95
CA PRO A 435 17.85 -1.30 3.84
C PRO A 435 19.04 -2.13 3.38
N ASP A 436 20.09 -1.45 2.92
CA ASP A 436 21.35 -2.11 2.61
C ASP A 436 22.12 -2.50 3.87
N PHE A 437 21.82 -3.71 4.36
CA PHE A 437 22.50 -4.36 5.49
C PHE A 437 23.98 -4.72 5.24
N SER A 438 24.60 -4.27 4.14
CA SER A 438 26.05 -4.44 3.88
C SER A 438 26.88 -3.19 4.19
N HIS A 439 26.25 -2.01 4.30
CA HIS A 439 26.91 -0.76 4.64
C HIS A 439 26.63 -0.33 6.09
N SER A 440 27.27 0.76 6.54
CA SER A 440 27.08 1.29 7.90
C SER A 440 27.31 2.81 7.94
N PRO A 441 26.48 3.60 8.65
CA PRO A 441 25.34 3.17 9.48
C PRO A 441 24.21 2.52 8.66
N ASN A 442 23.49 1.57 9.27
CA ASN A 442 22.33 0.94 8.64
C ASN A 442 21.17 1.94 8.62
N GLU A 443 20.68 2.30 7.44
CA GLU A 443 19.53 3.21 7.25
C GLU A 443 18.17 2.54 7.56
N SER A 444 18.11 1.69 8.59
CA SER A 444 16.85 1.04 9.02
C SER A 444 15.85 2.05 9.61
N PHE A 445 16.36 3.14 10.17
CA PHE A 445 15.58 4.30 10.63
C PHE A 445 16.40 5.57 10.35
N ILE A 446 15.76 6.62 9.85
CA ILE A 446 16.32 7.97 9.78
C ILE A 446 15.28 8.96 10.31
N PHE A 447 15.73 9.86 11.17
CA PHE A 447 15.04 11.09 11.52
C PHE A 447 15.67 12.23 10.73
N PHE A 448 14.85 12.96 9.99
CA PHE A 448 15.21 14.11 9.17
C PHE A 448 14.79 15.36 9.96
N GLU A 449 15.74 15.88 10.73
CA GLU A 449 15.61 17.17 11.42
C GLU A 449 15.47 18.26 10.35
N ASN A 450 14.34 18.96 10.30
CA ASN A 450 14.14 20.09 9.38
C ASN A 450 14.92 21.31 9.90
N GLN A 451 15.26 22.23 8.99
CA GLN A 451 16.03 23.45 9.31
C GLN A 451 15.48 24.65 8.52
N GLY A 452 14.16 24.62 8.29
CA GLY A 452 13.41 25.48 7.38
C GLY A 452 13.70 25.22 5.89
N ASN A 453 12.71 25.51 5.04
CA ASN A 453 12.86 25.50 3.58
C ASN A 453 13.30 24.14 3.00
N LEU A 454 12.84 23.03 3.60
CA LEU A 454 13.15 21.64 3.19
C LEU A 454 14.64 21.27 3.29
N GLN A 455 15.39 21.90 4.20
CA GLN A 455 16.81 21.63 4.44
C GLN A 455 17.00 20.62 5.58
N PHE A 456 16.79 19.35 5.28
CA PHE A 456 16.87 18.30 6.30
C PHE A 456 18.30 17.86 6.64
N GLN A 457 18.57 17.69 7.94
CA GLN A 457 19.75 17.04 8.50
C GLN A 457 19.42 15.59 8.89
N PRO A 458 19.89 14.55 8.14
CA PRO A 458 19.60 13.17 8.46
C PRO A 458 20.35 12.68 9.71
N ARG A 459 19.62 12.01 10.60
CA ARG A 459 20.08 11.47 11.89
C ARG A 459 19.59 10.03 12.10
N THR A 460 20.37 9.23 12.82
CA THR A 460 19.96 7.89 13.27
C THR A 460 20.63 7.55 14.60
N PHE A 461 20.25 6.42 15.19
CA PHE A 461 20.82 5.92 16.43
C PHE A 461 21.75 4.71 16.21
N ALA A 462 22.70 4.53 17.12
CA ALA A 462 23.61 3.38 17.07
C ALA A 462 22.83 2.06 17.13
N HIS A 463 23.13 1.12 16.24
CA HIS A 463 22.38 -0.12 16.07
C HIS A 463 20.90 0.07 15.68
N ALA A 464 20.64 0.91 14.67
CA ALA A 464 19.31 1.04 14.05
C ALA A 464 18.80 -0.30 13.46
N GLU A 465 19.70 -1.17 13.00
CA GLU A 465 19.39 -2.51 12.47
C GLU A 465 18.87 -3.51 13.53
N ARG A 466 18.76 -3.10 14.81
CA ARG A 466 18.37 -4.01 15.90
C ARG A 466 16.96 -4.58 15.79
N GLY A 467 16.09 -3.95 14.99
CA GLY A 467 14.80 -4.44 14.55
C GLY A 467 14.70 -4.36 13.02
N ARG A 468 13.79 -5.13 12.42
CA ARG A 468 13.48 -5.04 10.99
C ARG A 468 12.16 -4.29 10.84
N TRP A 469 12.25 -2.97 10.94
CA TRP A 469 11.08 -2.10 11.09
C TRP A 469 10.14 -2.22 9.88
N LEU A 470 8.84 -2.28 10.14
CA LEU A 470 7.77 -2.39 9.15
C LEU A 470 6.66 -1.36 9.39
N THR A 471 6.45 -0.96 10.64
CA THR A 471 5.47 0.06 11.02
C THR A 471 6.06 1.04 12.02
N ILE A 472 5.61 2.29 11.96
CA ILE A 472 5.99 3.41 12.82
C ILE A 472 4.72 4.18 13.21
N THR A 473 4.70 4.76 14.41
CA THR A 473 3.65 5.66 14.91
C THR A 473 4.29 6.63 15.90
N SER A 474 3.69 7.81 16.09
CA SER A 474 4.07 8.75 17.14
C SER A 474 2.92 9.06 18.08
N GLY A 475 3.20 9.92 19.06
CA GLY A 475 2.26 10.52 19.99
C GLY A 475 2.96 10.86 21.32
N ASP A 476 2.41 11.78 22.09
CA ASP A 476 2.84 12.07 23.47
C ASP A 476 2.47 10.88 24.38
N MET A 477 3.38 9.92 24.61
CA MET A 477 3.04 8.66 25.29
C MET A 477 3.25 8.74 26.81
N ASP A 478 4.24 9.48 27.29
CA ASP A 478 4.48 9.66 28.74
C ASP A 478 3.82 10.90 29.38
N GLN A 479 3.13 11.73 28.58
CA GLN A 479 2.31 12.87 28.99
C GLN A 479 3.09 14.09 29.50
N ASP A 480 4.26 14.37 28.92
CA ASP A 480 5.06 15.56 29.19
C ASP A 480 4.81 16.74 28.21
N GLY A 481 4.25 16.47 27.03
CA GLY A 481 3.91 17.47 26.01
C GLY A 481 4.88 17.60 24.82
N ASP A 482 5.75 16.63 24.58
CA ASP A 482 6.37 16.38 23.27
C ASP A 482 5.93 15.02 22.65
N GLU A 483 6.10 14.81 21.33
CA GLU A 483 5.71 13.53 20.69
C GLU A 483 6.87 12.52 20.70
N ASP A 484 6.62 11.33 21.26
CA ASP A 484 7.49 10.15 21.14
C ASP A 484 7.34 9.47 19.77
N ILE A 485 8.31 8.63 19.39
CA ILE A 485 8.23 7.76 18.21
C ILE A 485 8.35 6.28 18.61
N LEU A 486 7.46 5.43 18.13
CA LEU A 486 7.46 3.98 18.38
C LEU A 486 7.66 3.19 17.08
N LEU A 487 8.69 2.35 17.05
CA LEU A 487 9.07 1.50 15.91
C LEU A 487 8.62 0.05 16.11
N GLY A 488 8.00 -0.55 15.09
CA GLY A 488 7.46 -1.91 15.08
C GLY A 488 8.21 -2.82 14.10
N SER A 489 8.79 -3.89 14.63
CA SER A 489 9.67 -4.83 13.95
C SER A 489 8.89 -6.05 13.43
N PHE A 490 9.08 -6.39 12.16
CA PHE A 490 8.52 -7.58 11.53
C PHE A 490 9.65 -8.38 10.87
N PHE A 491 9.83 -9.62 11.29
CA PHE A 491 10.89 -10.48 10.79
C PHE A 491 10.33 -11.80 10.28
N ARG A 492 10.71 -12.13 9.04
CA ARG A 492 10.65 -13.47 8.50
C ARG A 492 12.02 -13.86 7.95
N PRO A 493 12.45 -15.12 8.07
CA PRO A 493 13.65 -15.60 7.40
C PRO A 493 13.52 -15.44 5.88
N THR A 494 14.34 -14.57 5.28
CA THR A 494 14.32 -14.30 3.82
C THR A 494 15.66 -14.49 3.15
N ASP A 495 16.78 -14.12 3.79
CA ASP A 495 18.11 -14.14 3.15
C ASP A 495 19.21 -14.71 4.08
N PRO A 496 19.81 -15.88 3.77
CA PRO A 496 20.91 -16.46 4.55
C PRO A 496 22.14 -15.57 4.72
N ARG A 497 22.38 -14.58 3.84
CA ARG A 497 23.53 -13.67 3.91
C ARG A 497 23.56 -12.86 5.22
N HIS A 498 22.39 -12.57 5.80
CA HIS A 498 22.25 -11.73 6.99
C HIS A 498 21.96 -12.55 8.27
N ILE A 499 22.51 -13.78 8.35
CA ILE A 499 22.25 -14.75 9.44
C ILE A 499 22.49 -14.22 10.86
N ILE A 500 23.36 -13.22 11.04
CA ILE A 500 23.60 -12.57 12.35
C ILE A 500 22.39 -11.71 12.74
N LEU A 501 21.89 -10.87 11.83
CA LEU A 501 20.70 -10.05 12.05
C LEU A 501 19.44 -10.91 12.20
N MET A 502 19.31 -12.00 11.41
CA MET A 502 18.24 -12.98 11.58
C MET A 502 18.22 -13.56 13.01
N LYS A 503 19.37 -13.94 13.56
CA LYS A 503 19.50 -14.43 14.95
C LYS A 503 19.27 -13.35 16.00
N GLN A 504 19.36 -12.07 15.64
CA GLN A 504 19.04 -10.94 16.50
C GLN A 504 17.53 -10.70 16.54
N TRP A 505 16.88 -10.56 15.38
CA TRP A 505 15.43 -10.37 15.26
C TRP A 505 14.59 -11.59 15.70
N GLN A 506 15.21 -12.77 15.83
CA GLN A 506 14.59 -13.95 16.45
C GLN A 506 14.51 -13.89 17.98
N LYS A 507 15.13 -12.90 18.65
CA LYS A 507 15.10 -12.78 20.11
C LYS A 507 13.76 -12.16 20.57
N PRO A 508 13.11 -12.70 21.62
CA PRO A 508 11.96 -12.07 22.23
C PRO A 508 12.26 -10.63 22.69
N GLY A 509 11.27 -9.75 22.59
CA GLY A 509 11.42 -8.33 22.95
C GLY A 509 12.03 -7.45 21.86
N THR A 510 12.47 -8.01 20.72
CA THR A 510 12.90 -7.22 19.54
C THR A 510 11.73 -6.73 18.67
N GLY A 511 10.49 -6.94 19.12
CA GLY A 511 9.27 -6.56 18.40
C GLY A 511 9.00 -5.06 18.34
N ILE A 512 9.30 -4.30 19.40
CA ILE A 512 9.04 -2.86 19.46
C ILE A 512 10.20 -2.10 20.13
N LEU A 513 10.35 -0.82 19.77
CA LEU A 513 11.30 0.10 20.37
C LEU A 513 10.68 1.49 20.46
N LEU A 514 10.82 2.15 21.61
CA LEU A 514 10.45 3.54 21.82
C LEU A 514 11.69 4.41 21.62
N LEU A 515 11.52 5.50 20.89
CA LEU A 515 12.39 6.66 20.85
C LEU A 515 11.66 7.70 21.69
N ARG A 516 12.02 7.80 22.98
CA ARG A 516 11.38 8.75 23.87
C ARG A 516 11.90 10.14 23.57
N ASN A 517 11.04 11.09 23.28
CA ASN A 517 11.46 12.47 23.07
C ASN A 517 11.86 13.11 24.42
N THR A 518 12.72 14.11 24.39
CA THR A 518 13.42 14.63 25.58
C THR A 518 13.37 16.15 25.66
N LEU A 519 12.58 16.80 24.80
CA LEU A 519 12.47 18.25 24.75
C LEU A 519 11.95 18.83 26.07
N LYS A 520 10.85 18.30 26.62
CA LYS A 520 10.27 18.75 27.91
C LYS A 520 10.90 18.03 29.11
N ASN A 521 11.16 16.73 28.99
CA ASN A 521 11.89 15.94 30.01
C ASN A 521 13.31 16.49 30.30
N SER A 522 13.96 17.22 29.37
CA SER A 522 15.26 17.84 29.65
C SER A 522 15.12 19.04 30.60
N GLY A 523 15.88 19.02 31.71
CA GLY A 523 15.95 20.11 32.69
C GLY A 523 16.63 21.40 32.21
N ARG A 524 16.57 21.70 30.91
CA ARG A 524 17.02 22.95 30.31
C ARG A 524 16.00 24.06 30.61
N ALA A 525 16.25 24.78 31.69
CA ALA A 525 15.63 26.09 31.88
C ALA A 525 15.92 26.96 30.65
N VAL A 526 14.85 27.39 29.96
CA VAL A 526 14.91 28.36 28.86
C VAL A 526 15.65 29.62 29.33
N LYS A 527 16.61 30.09 28.52
CA LYS A 527 17.55 31.15 28.88
C LYS A 527 17.95 31.99 27.67
#